data_AF-A0A938LDN2-F1
#
_entry.id   AF-A0A938LDN2-F1
#
_cell.length_a   1.000
_cell.length_b   1.000
_cell.length_c   1.000
_cell.angle_alpha   90.00
_cell.angle_beta   90.00
_cell.angle_gamma   90.00
#
_symmetry.space_group_name_H-M   'P 1'
#
loop_
_entity.id
_entity.type
_entity.pdbx_description
1 polymer ?
#
loop_
_entity_poly.entity_id
_entity_poly.type
_entity_poly.pdbx_seq_one_letter_code
_entity_poly.pdbx_strand_id
1 'polypeptide(L)'
;MRRGMEERDRGADGLGPASAAARIRSNAFESSRAALRRGAGALRGSRILIHPPGIGQPPPRLDVRSGFAQDPRPAMSTRGYETCLFDLDGTLIDSIALIRSSYEHALGAHGQAQLSEQEWLEGLGRPLAWQFSRRVSDPAAVDALIRTYREHNLAHHDAMVRAYTGALDTLQGLARRGVRLAVVTSKSKASARRGLALCGFAELFETVVALDDCEQHKPAPEPALRALAALGRTAGSALMIGDSPHDLACGRAAGCATAAVGWGPFPSSHLRAERPDHWLERFDDLLELCATR
;
A
#
# COMPACT_ATOMS: atom_id res chain seq x y z
N MET A 1 52.50 33.02 -44.20
CA MET A 1 51.95 34.38 -44.03
C MET A 1 50.44 34.34 -44.26
N ARG A 2 49.70 35.20 -43.54
CA ARG A 2 48.35 35.78 -43.83
C ARG A 2 47.34 35.04 -44.73
N ARG A 3 46.12 34.85 -44.19
CA ARG A 3 44.76 35.03 -44.78
C ARG A 3 44.43 34.28 -46.10
N GLY A 4 43.28 33.64 -46.28
CA GLY A 4 42.11 33.46 -45.41
C GLY A 4 40.85 33.17 -46.24
N MET A 5 39.74 32.94 -45.53
CA MET A 5 38.34 33.06 -45.98
C MET A 5 37.69 31.80 -46.61
N GLU A 6 36.70 31.26 -45.88
CA GLU A 6 35.32 30.88 -46.31
C GLU A 6 35.18 29.91 -47.50
N GLU A 7 34.34 28.87 -47.50
CA GLU A 7 33.17 28.49 -46.68
C GLU A 7 32.77 27.02 -47.02
N ARG A 8 31.73 26.32 -46.51
CA ARG A 8 30.68 26.53 -45.48
C ARG A 8 30.17 25.16 -44.98
N ASP A 9 30.27 24.81 -43.70
CA ASP A 9 29.30 23.90 -43.05
C ASP A 9 29.21 24.09 -41.53
N ARG A 10 27.98 24.19 -41.00
CA ARG A 10 27.64 24.27 -39.56
C ARG A 10 26.19 23.80 -39.38
N GLY A 11 25.94 22.85 -38.48
CA GLY A 11 24.58 22.55 -38.04
C GLY A 11 24.35 21.15 -37.47
N ALA A 12 25.05 20.79 -36.39
CA ALA A 12 24.80 19.55 -35.66
C ALA A 12 24.86 19.77 -34.14
N ASP A 13 23.84 20.46 -33.61
CA ASP A 13 23.53 20.55 -32.19
C ASP A 13 22.02 20.83 -32.04
N GLY A 14 21.31 20.08 -31.18
CA GLY A 14 19.95 20.46 -30.78
C GLY A 14 18.91 19.36 -30.56
N LEU A 15 18.87 18.84 -29.32
CA LEU A 15 17.65 18.46 -28.58
C LEU A 15 16.80 17.26 -29.07
N GLY A 16 16.84 16.18 -28.28
CA GLY A 16 15.96 15.02 -28.42
C GLY A 16 14.51 15.22 -27.90
N PRO A 17 13.67 14.18 -27.98
CA PRO A 17 12.20 14.30 -27.86
C PRO A 17 11.70 14.40 -26.41
N ALA A 18 11.79 15.60 -25.82
CA ALA A 18 11.22 15.94 -24.52
C ALA A 18 10.06 16.96 -24.65
N SER A 19 8.95 16.62 -25.33
CA SER A 19 7.80 17.55 -25.45
C SER A 19 6.38 16.93 -25.50
N ALA A 20 6.22 15.60 -25.44
CA ALA A 20 4.89 14.97 -25.48
C ALA A 20 4.20 14.81 -24.11
N ALA A 21 4.97 14.61 -23.02
CA ALA A 21 4.42 14.29 -21.69
C ALA A 21 3.95 15.53 -20.87
N ALA A 22 4.13 16.74 -21.38
CA ALA A 22 3.90 18.00 -20.65
C ALA A 22 2.50 18.62 -20.85
N ARG A 23 1.59 18.01 -21.64
CA ARG A 23 0.33 18.63 -22.07
C ARG A 23 -0.98 18.02 -21.54
N ILE A 24 -0.94 17.05 -20.62
CA ILE A 24 -2.16 16.39 -20.08
C ILE A 24 -2.40 16.68 -18.58
N ARG A 25 -1.46 17.32 -17.86
CA ARG A 25 -1.61 17.69 -16.42
C ARG A 25 -1.98 19.16 -16.19
N SER A 26 -2.98 19.68 -16.90
CA SER A 26 -3.41 21.10 -16.83
C SER A 26 -4.88 21.34 -16.44
N ASN A 27 -5.72 20.31 -16.30
CA ASN A 27 -7.19 20.50 -16.21
C ASN A 27 -7.86 20.06 -14.88
N ALA A 28 -7.10 19.82 -13.82
CA ALA A 28 -7.64 19.36 -12.53
C ALA A 28 -7.52 20.35 -11.35
N PHE A 29 -6.92 21.54 -11.55
CA PHE A 29 -6.54 22.43 -10.44
C PHE A 29 -7.03 23.89 -10.51
N GLU A 30 -7.87 24.28 -11.50
CA GLU A 30 -8.42 25.64 -11.57
C GLU A 30 -9.85 25.81 -11.01
N SER A 31 -10.62 24.73 -10.84
CA SER A 31 -12.04 24.82 -10.44
C SER A 31 -12.31 25.25 -9.00
N SER A 32 -11.27 25.39 -8.15
CA SER A 32 -11.43 25.65 -6.69
C SER A 32 -11.08 27.07 -6.22
N ARG A 33 -10.81 28.03 -7.13
CA ARG A 33 -10.50 29.43 -6.76
C ARG A 33 -11.47 30.51 -7.27
N ALA A 34 -12.49 30.14 -8.04
CA ALA A 34 -13.42 31.11 -8.64
C ALA A 34 -14.61 31.55 -7.75
N ALA A 35 -14.87 30.88 -6.62
CA ALA A 35 -16.11 31.04 -5.85
C ALA A 35 -16.06 32.06 -4.67
N LEU A 36 -14.90 32.65 -4.36
CA LEU A 36 -14.69 33.48 -3.15
C LEU A 36 -14.36 34.96 -3.41
N ARG A 37 -14.66 35.47 -4.61
CA ARG A 37 -14.56 36.92 -4.93
C ARG A 37 -15.69 37.39 -5.86
N ARG A 38 -16.88 37.60 -5.31
CA ARG A 38 -17.94 38.50 -5.82
C ARG A 38 -19.05 38.62 -4.77
N GLY A 39 -19.31 39.83 -4.26
CA GLY A 39 -20.34 40.01 -3.21
C GLY A 39 -20.22 41.22 -2.29
N ALA A 40 -19.46 42.27 -2.65
CA ALA A 40 -19.50 43.55 -1.95
C ALA A 40 -20.23 44.59 -2.83
N GLY A 41 -21.41 45.03 -2.41
CA GLY A 41 -22.26 45.97 -3.15
C GLY A 41 -23.43 46.44 -2.30
N ALA A 42 -23.47 47.73 -1.95
CA ALA A 42 -24.34 48.28 -0.92
C ALA A 42 -25.81 48.46 -1.36
N LEU A 43 -26.73 48.33 -0.39
CA LEU A 43 -27.94 49.16 -0.33
C LEU A 43 -28.15 49.68 1.10
N ARG A 44 -28.51 50.96 1.22
CA ARG A 44 -28.82 51.64 2.48
C ARG A 44 -30.31 51.55 2.77
N GLY A 45 -30.65 51.47 4.06
CA GLY A 45 -31.82 52.18 4.60
C GLY A 45 -33.15 51.41 4.63
N SER A 46 -33.40 50.71 5.74
CA SER A 46 -34.67 50.79 6.47
C SER A 46 -34.52 50.13 7.85
N ARG A 47 -35.02 50.80 8.91
CA ARG A 47 -35.15 50.19 10.24
C ARG A 47 -36.34 49.22 10.20
N ILE A 48 -36.07 47.93 10.40
CA ILE A 48 -37.10 46.92 10.69
C ILE A 48 -36.85 46.42 12.11
N LEU A 49 -37.91 46.38 12.93
CA LEU A 49 -37.83 45.90 14.30
C LEU A 49 -37.44 44.41 14.33
N ILE A 50 -36.52 44.07 15.23
CA ILE A 50 -36.18 42.67 15.51
C ILE A 50 -37.25 42.11 16.45
N HIS A 51 -38.14 41.27 15.92
CA HIS A 51 -38.85 40.28 16.74
C HIS A 51 -37.97 39.01 16.82
N PRO A 52 -37.80 38.41 18.02
CA PRO A 52 -37.12 37.12 18.13
C PRO A 52 -38.01 36.01 17.54
N PRO A 53 -37.54 35.22 16.57
CA PRO A 53 -38.26 34.02 16.17
C PRO A 53 -38.27 33.02 17.33
N GLY A 54 -39.45 32.46 17.60
CA GLY A 54 -39.65 31.56 18.74
C GLY A 54 -38.84 30.26 18.65
N ILE A 55 -38.75 29.58 19.79
CA ILE A 55 -38.07 28.29 19.95
C ILE A 55 -38.79 27.25 19.09
N GLY A 56 -38.31 27.05 17.86
CA GLY A 56 -38.73 25.94 17.01
C GLY A 56 -38.36 24.62 17.67
N GLN A 57 -39.29 23.66 17.69
CA GLN A 57 -39.00 22.31 18.18
C GLN A 57 -37.82 21.72 17.39
N PRO A 58 -36.91 20.96 18.04
CA PRO A 58 -35.88 20.24 17.31
C PRO A 58 -36.54 19.25 16.34
N PRO A 59 -35.99 19.08 15.12
CA PRO A 59 -36.51 18.09 14.19
C PRO A 59 -36.50 16.69 14.83
N PRO A 60 -37.45 15.81 14.46
CA PRO A 60 -37.49 14.46 15.00
C PRO A 60 -36.16 13.76 14.73
N ARG A 61 -35.60 13.15 15.78
CA ARG A 61 -34.38 12.35 15.66
C ARG A 61 -34.66 11.21 14.68
N LEU A 62 -33.99 11.23 13.54
CA LEU A 62 -33.89 10.06 12.67
C LEU A 62 -33.22 8.94 13.48
N ASP A 63 -34.00 7.94 13.87
CA ASP A 63 -33.49 6.73 14.48
C ASP A 63 -32.77 5.93 13.40
N VAL A 64 -31.44 6.05 13.33
CA VAL A 64 -30.59 5.36 12.35
C VAL A 64 -30.39 3.90 12.81
N ARG A 65 -31.51 3.19 12.98
CA ARG A 65 -31.61 1.78 13.38
C ARG A 65 -32.46 0.97 12.40
N SER A 66 -32.17 1.08 11.11
CA SER A 66 -32.50 0.08 10.10
C SER A 66 -31.74 0.38 8.81
N GLY A 67 -31.36 -0.66 8.05
CA GLY A 67 -30.89 -0.46 6.65
C GLY A 67 -29.47 -0.91 6.29
N PHE A 68 -28.66 -1.42 7.21
CA PHE A 68 -27.57 -2.33 6.84
C PHE A 68 -27.92 -3.72 7.32
N ALA A 69 -28.54 -4.50 6.43
CA ALA A 69 -28.47 -5.95 6.55
C ALA A 69 -26.99 -6.31 6.52
N GLN A 70 -26.48 -6.84 7.62
CA GLN A 70 -25.22 -7.57 7.59
C GLN A 70 -25.48 -8.76 6.69
N ASP A 71 -24.97 -8.71 5.46
CA ASP A 71 -25.01 -9.85 4.55
C ASP A 71 -24.37 -11.02 5.30
N PRO A 72 -25.10 -12.11 5.60
CA PRO A 72 -24.58 -13.17 6.45
C PRO A 72 -23.34 -13.74 5.77
N ARG A 73 -22.17 -13.51 6.38
CA ARG A 73 -20.88 -14.06 5.92
C ARG A 73 -21.13 -15.52 5.51
N PRO A 74 -20.79 -15.91 4.26
CA PRO A 74 -21.14 -17.24 3.76
C PRO A 74 -20.65 -18.28 4.77
N ALA A 75 -21.56 -19.17 5.17
CA ALA A 75 -21.27 -20.19 6.17
C ALA A 75 -19.97 -20.90 5.80
N MET A 76 -19.05 -21.04 6.77
CA MET A 76 -17.71 -21.57 6.51
C MET A 76 -17.80 -22.87 5.72
N SER A 77 -17.30 -22.82 4.48
CA SER A 77 -17.13 -23.98 3.63
C SER A 77 -16.39 -25.06 4.40
N THR A 78 -16.92 -26.28 4.41
CA THR A 78 -16.24 -27.45 4.99
C THR A 78 -15.02 -27.90 4.17
N ARG A 79 -14.75 -27.25 3.04
CA ARG A 79 -13.43 -27.24 2.38
C ARG A 79 -12.63 -26.03 2.83
N GLY A 80 -11.37 -26.27 3.23
CA GLY A 80 -10.39 -25.23 3.52
C GLY A 80 -10.00 -24.38 2.31
N TYR A 81 -9.12 -23.41 2.51
CA TYR A 81 -8.75 -22.42 1.49
C TYR A 81 -8.00 -23.06 0.31
N GLU A 82 -8.36 -22.65 -0.91
CA GLU A 82 -7.71 -23.09 -2.15
C GLU A 82 -6.68 -22.07 -2.69
N THR A 83 -6.67 -20.86 -2.12
CA THR A 83 -5.82 -19.75 -2.55
C THR A 83 -5.28 -19.00 -1.35
N CYS A 84 -3.99 -18.70 -1.35
CA CYS A 84 -3.32 -17.91 -0.32
C CYS A 84 -2.60 -16.71 -0.94
N LEU A 85 -2.97 -15.52 -0.46
CA LEU A 85 -2.38 -14.23 -0.83
C LEU A 85 -1.55 -13.74 0.34
N PHE A 86 -0.25 -13.58 0.18
CA PHE A 86 0.67 -13.22 1.28
C PHE A 86 1.19 -11.79 1.12
N ASP A 87 1.31 -11.03 2.21
CA ASP A 87 2.34 -9.98 2.25
C ASP A 87 3.75 -10.60 2.25
N LEU A 88 4.76 -9.77 1.99
CA LEU A 88 6.15 -10.15 1.90
C LEU A 88 6.94 -9.74 3.16
N ASP A 89 6.93 -8.46 3.53
CA ASP A 89 7.89 -7.85 4.44
C ASP A 89 7.37 -7.82 5.88
N GLY A 90 7.84 -8.75 6.73
CA GLY A 90 7.27 -9.00 8.06
C GLY A 90 6.34 -10.22 8.10
N THR A 91 5.93 -10.72 6.93
CA THR A 91 5.12 -11.94 6.77
C THR A 91 5.95 -13.12 6.28
N LEU A 92 6.45 -13.08 5.02
CA LEU A 92 7.22 -14.18 4.40
C LEU A 92 8.72 -14.06 4.61
N ILE A 93 9.25 -12.84 4.58
CA ILE A 93 10.66 -12.53 4.80
C ILE A 93 10.81 -11.61 5.99
N ASP A 94 11.78 -11.91 6.86
CA ASP A 94 12.24 -10.97 7.86
C ASP A 94 13.13 -9.94 7.15
N SER A 95 12.58 -8.74 7.04
CA SER A 95 13.23 -7.58 6.43
C SER A 95 13.03 -6.31 7.29
N ILE A 96 12.39 -6.43 8.46
CA ILE A 96 11.95 -5.28 9.26
C ILE A 96 13.14 -4.42 9.72
N ALA A 97 14.22 -5.05 10.17
CA ALA A 97 15.45 -4.37 10.54
C ALA A 97 16.10 -3.61 9.36
N LEU A 98 16.03 -4.18 8.15
CA LEU A 98 16.52 -3.53 6.94
C LEU A 98 15.65 -2.33 6.55
N ILE A 99 14.32 -2.46 6.62
CA ILE A 99 13.37 -1.36 6.34
C ILE A 99 13.64 -0.20 7.32
N ARG A 100 13.78 -0.51 8.62
CA ARG A 100 14.08 0.49 9.65
C ARG A 100 15.40 1.20 9.37
N SER A 101 16.49 0.45 9.19
CA SER A 101 17.81 0.99 8.84
C SER A 101 17.79 1.87 7.59
N SER A 102 17.06 1.44 6.54
CA SER A 102 16.92 2.19 5.29
C SER A 102 16.16 3.52 5.47
N TYR A 103 15.15 3.52 6.34
CA TYR A 103 14.36 4.71 6.65
C TYR A 103 15.15 5.69 7.53
N GLU A 104 15.78 5.21 8.60
CA GLU A 104 16.61 6.00 9.50
C GLU A 104 17.81 6.62 8.78
N HIS A 105 18.43 5.88 7.84
CA HIS A 105 19.48 6.37 6.95
C HIS A 105 18.97 7.50 6.03
N ALA A 106 17.82 7.30 5.37
CA ALA A 106 17.23 8.32 4.49
C ALA A 106 16.87 9.60 5.27
N LEU A 107 16.29 9.48 6.46
CA LEU A 107 16.01 10.65 7.31
C LEU A 107 17.30 11.39 7.68
N GLY A 108 18.32 10.67 8.16
CA GLY A 108 19.60 11.26 8.56
C GLY A 108 20.33 11.97 7.41
N ALA A 109 20.38 11.35 6.24
CA ALA A 109 21.02 11.91 5.04
C ALA A 109 20.33 13.19 4.52
N HIS A 110 19.03 13.38 4.84
CA HIS A 110 18.23 14.55 4.44
C HIS A 110 17.93 15.50 5.62
N GLY A 111 18.67 15.36 6.73
CA GLY A 111 18.55 16.24 7.91
C GLY A 111 17.19 16.20 8.61
N GLN A 112 16.41 15.13 8.41
CA GLN A 112 15.09 14.96 9.01
C GLN A 112 15.20 14.34 10.40
N ALA A 113 14.26 14.69 11.29
CA ALA A 113 14.13 14.06 12.60
C ALA A 113 13.77 12.57 12.47
N GLN A 114 14.33 11.74 13.35
CA GLN A 114 14.05 10.31 13.41
C GLN A 114 12.62 10.03 13.87
N LEU A 115 12.10 8.84 13.51
CA LEU A 115 10.76 8.39 13.87
C LEU A 115 10.62 8.14 15.37
N SER A 116 9.47 8.52 15.94
CA SER A 116 8.97 7.84 17.14
C SER A 116 8.48 6.42 16.79
N GLU A 117 8.45 5.52 17.77
CA GLU A 117 8.02 4.13 17.56
C GLU A 117 6.58 4.03 17.05
N GLN A 118 5.69 4.94 17.47
CA GLN A 118 4.33 5.01 16.95
C GLN A 118 4.32 5.37 15.45
N GLU A 119 5.06 6.39 15.03
CA GLU A 119 5.11 6.80 13.62
C GLU A 119 5.77 5.75 12.73
N TRP A 120 6.72 4.98 13.27
CA TRP A 120 7.32 3.83 12.61
C TRP A 120 6.27 2.74 12.36
N LEU A 121 5.51 2.36 13.39
CA LEU A 121 4.41 1.39 13.26
C LEU A 121 3.29 1.89 12.32
N GLU A 122 2.96 3.19 12.32
CA GLU A 122 1.99 3.79 11.37
C GLU A 122 2.47 3.76 9.90
N GLY A 123 3.78 3.69 9.67
CA GLY A 123 4.39 3.65 8.34
C GLY A 123 4.61 2.24 7.77
N LEU A 124 4.78 1.24 8.63
CA LEU A 124 5.02 -0.14 8.23
C LEU A 124 3.89 -0.72 7.36
N GLY A 125 4.27 -1.54 6.37
CA GLY A 125 3.34 -2.08 5.36
C GLY A 125 2.85 -1.07 4.31
N ARG A 126 3.22 0.22 4.40
CA ARG A 126 2.70 1.29 3.52
C ARG A 126 3.70 1.80 2.48
N PRO A 127 3.25 2.32 1.32
CA PRO A 127 4.12 2.93 0.32
C PRO A 127 4.97 4.07 0.86
N LEU A 128 6.27 4.07 0.56
CA LEU A 128 7.24 5.09 1.00
C LEU A 128 6.82 6.52 0.64
N ALA A 129 6.18 6.73 -0.50
CA ALA A 129 5.66 8.03 -0.90
C ALA A 129 4.60 8.57 0.08
N TRP A 130 3.75 7.70 0.65
CA TRP A 130 2.84 8.11 1.71
C TRP A 130 3.57 8.43 3.02
N GLN A 131 4.58 7.63 3.37
CA GLN A 131 5.35 7.84 4.61
C GLN A 131 6.13 9.16 4.58
N PHE A 132 6.89 9.43 3.51
CA PHE A 132 7.72 10.62 3.39
C PHE A 132 6.94 11.91 3.09
N SER A 133 5.80 11.85 2.39
CA SER A 133 4.95 13.05 2.16
C SER A 133 4.27 13.59 3.44
N ARG A 134 4.25 12.82 4.53
CA ARG A 134 3.89 13.32 5.88
C ARG A 134 5.01 14.08 6.59
N ARG A 135 6.23 14.08 6.03
CA ARG A 135 7.40 14.77 6.60
C ARG A 135 7.84 15.98 5.79
N VAL A 136 7.84 15.84 4.46
CA VAL A 136 8.20 16.93 3.55
C VAL A 136 7.09 17.13 2.52
N SER A 137 6.70 18.39 2.32
CA SER A 137 5.60 18.75 1.40
C SER A 137 6.05 18.93 -0.05
N ASP A 138 7.35 19.06 -0.30
CA ASP A 138 7.92 19.17 -1.64
C ASP A 138 8.05 17.77 -2.28
N PRO A 139 7.39 17.51 -3.43
CA PRO A 139 7.51 16.22 -4.12
C PRO A 139 8.96 15.85 -4.49
N ALA A 140 9.82 16.83 -4.82
CA ALA A 140 11.20 16.53 -5.16
C ALA A 140 12.01 16.03 -3.94
N ALA A 141 11.74 16.59 -2.76
CA ALA A 141 12.28 16.08 -1.50
C ALA A 141 11.75 14.67 -1.15
N VAL A 142 10.46 14.38 -1.41
CA VAL A 142 9.89 13.02 -1.25
C VAL A 142 10.62 12.02 -2.15
N ASP A 143 10.79 12.33 -3.43
CA ASP A 143 11.48 11.46 -4.39
C ASP A 143 12.95 11.25 -4.01
N ALA A 144 13.62 12.28 -3.49
CA ALA A 144 15.00 12.20 -3.03
C ALA A 144 15.16 11.30 -1.79
N LEU A 145 14.23 11.37 -0.82
CA LEU A 145 14.16 10.47 0.33
C LEU A 145 13.92 9.01 -0.11
N ILE A 146 12.96 8.78 -1.03
CA ILE A 146 12.67 7.44 -1.58
C ILE A 146 13.90 6.87 -2.29
N ARG A 147 14.63 7.69 -3.03
CA ARG A 147 15.86 7.28 -3.73
C ARG A 147 16.94 6.87 -2.73
N THR A 148 17.25 7.70 -1.74
CA THR A 148 18.26 7.37 -0.71
C THR A 148 17.87 6.13 0.11
N TYR A 149 16.59 5.99 0.46
CA TYR A 149 16.06 4.76 1.07
C TYR A 149 16.37 3.54 0.19
N ARG A 150 16.03 3.61 -1.11
CA ARG A 150 16.17 2.48 -2.05
C ARG A 150 17.64 2.12 -2.30
N GLU A 151 18.52 3.11 -2.38
CA GLU A 151 19.97 2.93 -2.50
C GLU A 151 20.53 2.15 -1.29
N HIS A 152 20.23 2.59 -0.07
CA HIS A 152 20.66 1.90 1.16
C HIS A 152 20.03 0.50 1.30
N ASN A 153 18.73 0.39 1.01
CA ASN A 153 18.00 -0.88 1.08
C ASN A 153 18.61 -1.92 0.14
N LEU A 154 18.91 -1.53 -1.10
CA LEU A 154 19.51 -2.41 -2.11
C LEU A 154 20.92 -2.85 -1.73
N ALA A 155 21.73 -1.96 -1.19
CA ALA A 155 23.11 -2.26 -0.79
C ALA A 155 23.21 -3.27 0.36
N HIS A 156 22.26 -3.24 1.30
CA HIS A 156 22.26 -4.11 2.49
C HIS A 156 21.28 -5.30 2.39
N HIS A 157 20.52 -5.40 1.28
CA HIS A 157 19.41 -6.34 1.12
C HIS A 157 19.77 -7.79 1.47
N ASP A 158 20.74 -8.37 0.76
CA ASP A 158 21.02 -9.81 0.88
C ASP A 158 21.77 -10.16 2.17
N ALA A 159 22.40 -9.17 2.80
CA ALA A 159 23.02 -9.34 4.11
C ALA A 159 21.97 -9.44 5.23
N MET A 160 20.87 -8.69 5.13
CA MET A 160 19.89 -8.52 6.21
C MET A 160 18.57 -9.29 6.02
N VAL A 161 18.18 -9.65 4.79
CA VAL A 161 16.91 -10.34 4.51
C VAL A 161 17.04 -11.86 4.67
N ARG A 162 16.09 -12.47 5.37
CA ARG A 162 15.97 -13.94 5.52
C ARG A 162 14.52 -14.39 5.36
N ALA A 163 14.30 -15.68 5.06
CA ALA A 163 12.99 -16.29 5.21
C ALA A 163 12.65 -16.46 6.69
N TYR A 164 11.38 -16.30 7.08
CA TYR A 164 10.93 -16.74 8.39
C TYR A 164 10.97 -18.27 8.52
N THR A 165 11.19 -18.76 9.74
CA THR A 165 11.30 -20.19 10.06
C THR A 165 10.05 -20.97 9.60
N GLY A 166 10.25 -22.04 8.84
CA GLY A 166 9.18 -22.89 8.33
C GLY A 166 8.46 -22.38 7.06
N ALA A 167 8.70 -21.12 6.65
CA ALA A 167 8.01 -20.53 5.50
C ALA A 167 8.17 -21.34 4.20
N LEU A 168 9.40 -21.74 3.87
CA LEU A 168 9.70 -22.49 2.65
C LEU A 168 9.00 -23.86 2.63
N ASP A 169 9.12 -24.63 3.70
CA ASP A 169 8.58 -25.99 3.79
C ASP A 169 7.04 -25.98 3.77
N THR A 170 6.43 -25.02 4.47
CA THR A 170 4.97 -24.80 4.44
C THR A 170 4.50 -24.41 3.05
N LEU A 171 5.10 -23.41 2.39
CA LEU A 171 4.69 -22.97 1.05
C LEU A 171 4.81 -24.12 0.03
N GLN A 172 5.89 -24.91 0.09
CA GLN A 172 5.99 -26.13 -0.70
C GLN A 172 4.92 -27.16 -0.34
N GLY A 173 4.55 -27.30 0.93
CA GLY A 173 3.45 -28.14 1.40
C GLY A 173 2.10 -27.74 0.81
N LEU A 174 1.79 -26.44 0.81
CA LEU A 174 0.60 -25.86 0.19
C LEU A 174 0.60 -26.07 -1.33
N ALA A 175 1.72 -25.83 -2.00
CA ALA A 175 1.87 -26.06 -3.43
C ALA A 175 1.68 -27.54 -3.82
N ARG A 176 2.20 -28.49 -3.02
CA ARG A 176 1.98 -29.94 -3.20
C ARG A 176 0.51 -30.34 -3.03
N ARG A 177 -0.25 -29.65 -2.18
CA ARG A 177 -1.72 -29.79 -2.06
C ARG A 177 -2.46 -29.08 -3.20
N GLY A 178 -1.74 -28.33 -4.05
CA GLY A 178 -2.29 -27.61 -5.20
C GLY A 178 -3.11 -26.37 -4.84
N VAL A 179 -2.81 -25.77 -3.68
CA VAL A 179 -3.22 -24.42 -3.28
C VAL A 179 -2.50 -23.42 -4.18
N ARG A 180 -3.22 -22.40 -4.66
CA ARG A 180 -2.64 -21.33 -5.51
C ARG A 180 -2.02 -20.26 -4.63
N LEU A 181 -0.77 -19.88 -4.91
CA LEU A 181 0.00 -18.95 -4.08
C LEU A 181 0.29 -17.65 -4.84
N ALA A 182 0.04 -16.52 -4.19
CA ALA A 182 0.41 -15.19 -4.70
C ALA A 182 1.04 -14.32 -3.61
N VAL A 183 1.90 -13.39 -4.04
CA VAL A 183 2.36 -12.28 -3.19
C VAL A 183 1.58 -11.02 -3.54
N VAL A 184 1.18 -10.28 -2.53
CA VAL A 184 0.51 -8.98 -2.59
C VAL A 184 1.29 -8.07 -1.65
N THR A 185 2.09 -7.12 -2.16
CA THR A 185 3.02 -6.33 -1.32
C THR A 185 3.08 -4.84 -1.69
N SER A 186 3.38 -4.01 -0.69
CA SER A 186 3.67 -2.57 -0.88
C SER A 186 5.14 -2.29 -1.26
N LYS A 187 5.98 -3.33 -1.38
CA LYS A 187 7.36 -3.25 -1.88
C LYS A 187 7.39 -3.09 -3.41
N SER A 188 8.46 -2.51 -3.97
CA SER A 188 8.61 -2.45 -5.44
C SER A 188 8.81 -3.84 -6.04
N LYS A 189 8.40 -4.04 -7.30
CA LYS A 189 8.43 -5.34 -7.99
C LYS A 189 9.84 -5.91 -8.10
N ALA A 190 10.83 -5.04 -8.31
CA ALA A 190 12.24 -5.41 -8.38
C ALA A 190 12.77 -5.89 -7.02
N SER A 191 12.52 -5.14 -5.94
CA SER A 191 12.94 -5.51 -4.59
C SER A 191 12.19 -6.75 -4.08
N ALA A 192 10.90 -6.89 -4.42
CA ALA A 192 10.10 -8.06 -4.06
C ALA A 192 10.67 -9.34 -4.68
N ARG A 193 10.93 -9.33 -5.99
CA ARG A 193 11.56 -10.45 -6.69
C ARG A 193 12.95 -10.80 -6.15
N ARG A 194 13.76 -9.80 -5.73
CA ARG A 194 15.05 -10.05 -5.08
C ARG A 194 14.88 -10.80 -3.75
N GLY A 195 13.95 -10.37 -2.90
CA GLY A 195 13.61 -11.06 -1.65
C GLY A 195 13.13 -12.49 -1.87
N LEU A 196 12.22 -12.70 -2.83
CA LEU A 196 11.71 -14.03 -3.16
C LEU A 196 12.81 -14.95 -3.70
N ALA A 197 13.70 -14.46 -4.56
CA ALA A 197 14.82 -15.24 -5.08
C ALA A 197 15.83 -15.62 -3.99
N LEU A 198 16.24 -14.66 -3.16
CA LEU A 198 17.16 -14.86 -2.03
C LEU A 198 16.65 -15.91 -1.03
N CYS A 199 15.33 -15.92 -0.79
CA CYS A 199 14.68 -16.81 0.18
C CYS A 199 14.20 -18.15 -0.42
N GLY A 200 14.51 -18.44 -1.69
CA GLY A 200 14.14 -19.72 -2.34
C GLY A 200 12.66 -19.82 -2.74
N PHE A 201 11.93 -18.71 -2.80
CA PHE A 201 10.50 -18.64 -3.06
C PHE A 201 10.12 -18.37 -4.52
N ALA A 202 11.08 -18.04 -5.40
CA ALA A 202 10.82 -17.51 -6.75
C ALA A 202 9.83 -18.35 -7.58
N GLU A 203 9.96 -19.68 -7.55
CA GLU A 203 9.14 -20.61 -8.34
C GLU A 203 7.85 -21.08 -7.62
N LEU A 204 7.60 -20.63 -6.39
CA LEU A 204 6.42 -21.04 -5.61
C LEU A 204 5.20 -20.13 -5.85
N PHE A 205 5.43 -18.89 -6.30
CA PHE A 205 4.39 -17.88 -6.47
C PHE A 205 4.05 -17.69 -7.94
N GLU A 206 2.79 -17.95 -8.30
CA GLU A 206 2.30 -17.81 -9.68
C GLU A 206 2.18 -16.34 -10.10
N THR A 207 1.95 -15.45 -9.12
CA THR A 207 1.90 -14.00 -9.35
C THR A 207 2.45 -13.24 -8.15
N VAL A 208 3.05 -12.08 -8.46
CA VAL A 208 3.56 -11.10 -7.49
C VAL A 208 2.98 -9.76 -7.89
N VAL A 209 1.99 -9.31 -7.12
CA VAL A 209 1.38 -7.99 -7.22
C VAL A 209 2.14 -7.07 -6.27
N ALA A 210 2.96 -6.20 -6.83
CA ALA A 210 3.82 -5.28 -6.10
C ALA A 210 3.31 -3.84 -6.18
N LEU A 211 4.01 -2.91 -5.53
CA LEU A 211 3.71 -1.47 -5.56
C LEU A 211 3.47 -0.95 -6.98
N ASP A 212 4.36 -1.30 -7.91
CA ASP A 212 4.37 -0.79 -9.28
C ASP A 212 3.25 -1.42 -10.16
N ASP A 213 2.45 -2.35 -9.62
CA ASP A 213 1.37 -3.04 -10.32
C ASP A 213 -0.03 -2.49 -9.97
N CYS A 214 -0.18 -1.47 -9.12
CA CYS A 214 -1.49 -0.98 -8.64
C CYS A 214 -1.60 0.55 -8.64
N GLU A 215 -2.82 1.09 -8.77
CA GLU A 215 -3.09 2.52 -8.55
C GLU A 215 -3.46 2.81 -7.08
N GLN A 216 -4.25 1.93 -6.47
CA GLN A 216 -4.59 1.94 -5.05
C GLN A 216 -3.79 0.86 -4.32
N HIS A 217 -3.23 1.20 -3.17
CA HIS A 217 -2.44 0.30 -2.34
C HIS A 217 -3.16 -0.05 -1.04
N LYS A 218 -2.65 -1.05 -0.31
CA LYS A 218 -3.16 -1.46 1.01
C LYS A 218 -3.38 -0.23 1.91
N PRO A 219 -4.54 -0.07 2.58
CA PRO A 219 -5.58 -1.07 2.80
C PRO A 219 -6.66 -1.20 1.68
N ALA A 220 -6.51 -0.54 0.53
CA ALA A 220 -7.46 -0.70 -0.57
C ALA A 220 -7.45 -2.14 -1.14
N PRO A 221 -8.58 -2.64 -1.72
CA PRO A 221 -8.69 -4.02 -2.16
C PRO A 221 -8.00 -4.34 -3.50
N GLU A 222 -7.64 -3.33 -4.29
CA GLU A 222 -7.09 -3.51 -5.65
C GLU A 222 -5.94 -4.54 -5.71
N PRO A 223 -4.93 -4.53 -4.81
CA PRO A 223 -3.81 -5.47 -4.91
C PRO A 223 -4.24 -6.94 -4.72
N ALA A 224 -5.16 -7.21 -3.80
CA ALA A 224 -5.69 -8.55 -3.58
C ALA A 224 -6.62 -9.00 -4.72
N LEU A 225 -7.50 -8.10 -5.20
CA LEU A 225 -8.37 -8.37 -6.36
C LEU A 225 -7.56 -8.65 -7.64
N ARG A 226 -6.46 -7.91 -7.89
CA ARG A 226 -5.52 -8.19 -8.99
C ARG A 226 -4.86 -9.55 -8.87
N ALA A 227 -4.46 -9.96 -7.66
CA ALA A 227 -3.87 -11.28 -7.45
C ALA A 227 -4.88 -12.39 -7.72
N LEU A 228 -6.11 -12.28 -7.20
CA LEU A 228 -7.20 -13.23 -7.49
C LEU A 228 -7.50 -13.34 -8.99
N ALA A 229 -7.59 -12.20 -9.68
CA ALA A 229 -7.82 -12.17 -11.13
C ALA A 229 -6.69 -12.86 -11.91
N ALA A 230 -5.42 -12.61 -11.55
CA ALA A 230 -4.26 -13.24 -12.17
C ALA A 230 -4.19 -14.76 -11.91
N LEU A 231 -4.67 -15.23 -10.76
CA LEU A 231 -4.77 -16.66 -10.43
C LEU A 231 -5.98 -17.37 -11.06
N GLY A 232 -6.95 -16.61 -11.59
CA GLY A 232 -8.26 -17.13 -12.02
C GLY A 232 -9.11 -17.63 -10.85
N ARG A 233 -9.08 -16.93 -9.71
CA ARG A 233 -9.70 -17.36 -8.43
C ARG A 233 -10.68 -16.33 -7.89
N THR A 234 -11.54 -16.77 -6.97
CA THR A 234 -12.53 -15.92 -6.29
C THR A 234 -12.17 -15.74 -4.82
N ALA A 235 -12.64 -14.65 -4.21
CA ALA A 235 -12.29 -14.32 -2.83
C ALA A 235 -12.85 -15.32 -1.80
N GLY A 236 -13.98 -15.99 -2.10
CA GLY A 236 -14.68 -16.89 -1.18
C GLY A 236 -13.92 -18.18 -0.79
N SER A 237 -12.88 -18.56 -1.52
CA SER A 237 -11.95 -19.66 -1.14
C SER A 237 -10.51 -19.16 -0.94
N ALA A 238 -10.32 -17.85 -0.78
CA ALA A 238 -9.03 -17.21 -0.61
C ALA A 238 -8.80 -16.70 0.80
N LEU A 239 -7.56 -16.87 1.27
CA LEU A 239 -7.04 -16.33 2.52
C LEU A 239 -6.02 -15.25 2.20
N MET A 240 -6.17 -14.06 2.79
CA MET A 240 -5.14 -13.02 2.83
C MET A 240 -4.37 -13.13 4.14
N ILE A 241 -3.05 -13.30 4.05
CA ILE A 241 -2.13 -13.49 5.17
C ILE A 241 -1.22 -12.26 5.27
N GLY A 242 -1.11 -11.68 6.47
CA GLY A 242 -0.24 -10.53 6.70
C GLY A 242 0.05 -10.23 8.16
N ASP A 243 1.06 -9.38 8.38
CA ASP A 243 1.52 -8.92 9.68
C ASP A 243 0.99 -7.54 10.08
N SER A 244 0.33 -6.81 9.17
CA SER A 244 -0.16 -5.45 9.41
C SER A 244 -1.68 -5.35 9.37
N PRO A 245 -2.27 -4.34 10.04
CA PRO A 245 -3.68 -3.98 9.86
C PRO A 245 -4.04 -3.67 8.40
N HIS A 246 -3.07 -3.23 7.59
CA HIS A 246 -3.28 -2.90 6.19
C HIS A 246 -3.52 -4.14 5.32
N ASP A 247 -2.93 -5.28 5.68
CA ASP A 247 -3.13 -6.56 4.99
C ASP A 247 -4.52 -7.12 5.27
N LEU A 248 -4.91 -7.14 6.55
CA LEU A 248 -6.20 -7.62 7.01
C LEU A 248 -7.33 -6.75 6.42
N ALA A 249 -7.17 -5.43 6.42
CA ALA A 249 -8.12 -4.52 5.78
C ALA A 249 -8.19 -4.70 4.26
N CYS A 250 -7.05 -4.91 3.57
CA CYS A 250 -7.00 -5.18 2.13
C CYS A 250 -7.74 -6.48 1.76
N GLY A 251 -7.43 -7.58 2.46
CA GLY A 251 -8.08 -8.88 2.26
C GLY A 251 -9.59 -8.82 2.51
N ARG A 252 -10.01 -8.23 3.64
CA ARG A 252 -11.41 -8.03 3.99
C ARG A 252 -12.16 -7.19 2.95
N ALA A 253 -11.56 -6.08 2.48
CA ALA A 253 -12.15 -5.23 1.47
C ALA A 253 -12.26 -5.92 0.09
N ALA A 254 -11.39 -6.90 -0.19
CA ALA A 254 -11.47 -7.76 -1.37
C ALA A 254 -12.42 -8.97 -1.20
N GLY A 255 -13.06 -9.11 -0.04
CA GLY A 255 -13.97 -10.23 0.28
C GLY A 255 -13.26 -11.55 0.62
N CYS A 256 -11.96 -11.53 0.88
CA CYS A 256 -11.19 -12.71 1.32
C CYS A 256 -11.39 -12.94 2.82
N ALA A 257 -11.19 -14.19 3.27
CA ALA A 257 -10.89 -14.43 4.68
C ALA A 257 -9.50 -13.88 5.01
N THR A 258 -9.22 -13.67 6.29
CA THR A 258 -7.99 -13.01 6.76
C THR A 258 -7.27 -13.82 7.85
N ALA A 259 -5.95 -13.90 7.76
CA ALA A 259 -5.08 -14.48 8.78
C ALA A 259 -4.00 -13.48 9.21
N ALA A 260 -3.92 -13.22 10.52
CA ALA A 260 -2.85 -12.44 11.11
C ALA A 260 -1.69 -13.36 11.53
N VAL A 261 -0.45 -12.95 11.24
CA VAL A 261 0.75 -13.67 11.70
C VAL A 261 1.27 -13.11 13.04
N GLY A 262 1.63 -14.00 13.96
CA GLY A 262 2.08 -13.63 15.31
C GLY A 262 3.55 -13.23 15.43
N TRP A 263 4.35 -13.40 14.37
CA TRP A 263 5.80 -13.15 14.35
C TRP A 263 6.21 -11.81 13.72
N GLY A 264 5.24 -11.03 13.25
CA GLY A 264 5.47 -9.73 12.61
C GLY A 264 5.76 -8.58 13.59
N PRO A 265 6.02 -7.36 13.07
CA PRO A 265 6.40 -6.21 13.88
C PRO A 265 5.24 -5.54 14.64
N PHE A 266 3.99 -5.76 14.23
CA PHE A 266 2.84 -5.12 14.88
C PHE A 266 2.49 -5.79 16.21
N PRO A 267 2.21 -5.02 17.28
CA PRO A 267 1.70 -5.58 18.53
C PRO A 267 0.42 -6.39 18.31
N SER A 268 0.32 -7.55 18.95
CA SER A 268 -0.83 -8.46 18.76
C SER A 268 -2.18 -7.81 19.07
N SER A 269 -2.22 -6.79 19.94
CA SER A 269 -3.43 -5.99 20.22
C SER A 269 -3.93 -5.22 18.99
N HIS A 270 -3.03 -4.71 18.14
CA HIS A 270 -3.39 -3.97 16.93
C HIS A 270 -4.03 -4.93 15.90
N LEU A 271 -3.43 -6.10 15.71
CA LEU A 271 -3.97 -7.12 14.78
C LEU A 271 -5.27 -7.73 15.30
N ARG A 272 -5.41 -7.98 16.60
CA ARG A 272 -6.67 -8.47 17.20
C ARG A 272 -7.80 -7.46 17.08
N ALA A 273 -7.52 -6.15 17.06
CA ALA A 273 -8.53 -5.10 16.84
C ALA A 273 -9.16 -5.15 15.43
N GLU A 274 -8.39 -5.58 14.41
CA GLU A 274 -8.88 -5.81 13.05
C GLU A 274 -9.74 -7.09 12.89
N ARG A 275 -9.83 -7.90 13.95
CA ARG A 275 -10.65 -9.14 14.04
C ARG A 275 -10.41 -10.09 12.85
N PRO A 276 -9.16 -10.57 12.65
CA PRO A 276 -8.87 -11.56 11.62
C PRO A 276 -9.67 -12.83 11.86
N ASP A 277 -9.98 -13.55 10.78
CA ASP A 277 -10.70 -14.83 10.86
C ASP A 277 -9.82 -15.93 11.47
N HIS A 278 -8.49 -15.84 11.26
CA HIS A 278 -7.49 -16.77 11.78
C HIS A 278 -6.30 -16.04 12.43
N TRP A 279 -5.66 -16.70 13.39
CA TRP A 279 -4.42 -16.27 14.02
C TRP A 279 -3.37 -17.38 13.84
N LEU A 280 -2.20 -17.03 13.31
CA LEU A 280 -1.12 -17.97 13.04
C LEU A 280 0.01 -17.70 14.03
N GLU A 281 0.32 -18.67 14.89
CA GLU A 281 1.50 -18.62 15.76
C GLU A 281 2.75 -19.15 15.04
N ARG A 282 2.54 -20.04 14.06
CA ARG A 282 3.59 -20.65 13.25
C ARG A 282 3.19 -20.69 11.77
N PHE A 283 4.16 -20.93 10.90
CA PHE A 283 3.91 -21.08 9.47
C PHE A 283 3.11 -22.33 9.13
N ASP A 284 3.37 -23.45 9.80
CA ASP A 284 2.72 -24.74 9.54
C ASP A 284 1.24 -24.79 9.93
N ASP A 285 0.75 -23.85 10.75
CA ASP A 285 -0.69 -23.64 11.02
C ASP A 285 -1.52 -23.51 9.71
N LEU A 286 -0.93 -22.93 8.66
CA LEU A 286 -1.56 -22.81 7.33
C LEU A 286 -1.91 -24.16 6.70
N LEU A 287 -1.21 -25.23 7.06
CA LEU A 287 -1.47 -26.58 6.59
C LEU A 287 -2.76 -27.17 7.19
N GLU A 288 -3.31 -26.61 8.25
CA GLU A 288 -4.60 -27.04 8.81
C GLU A 288 -5.77 -26.28 8.16
N LEU A 289 -5.54 -25.04 7.74
CA LEU A 289 -6.55 -24.15 7.16
C LEU A 289 -6.80 -24.37 5.66
N CYS A 290 -5.81 -24.89 4.93
CA CYS A 290 -5.86 -24.99 3.46
C CYS A 290 -6.31 -26.37 2.98
N ALA A 291 -7.06 -26.39 1.88
CA ALA A 291 -7.60 -27.61 1.29
C ALA A 291 -6.51 -28.64 0.95
N THR A 292 -6.80 -29.90 1.22
CA THR A 292 -6.14 -31.05 0.59
C THR A 292 -6.94 -31.45 -0.66
N ARG A 293 -6.23 -31.77 -1.75
CA ARG A 293 -6.79 -32.45 -2.93
C ARG A 293 -6.98 -33.94 -2.68
#